data_AF-A0A7J3ZAG3-F1
#
_entry.id   AF-A0A7J3ZAG3-F1
#
_cell.length_a   1.000
_cell.length_b   1.000
_cell.length_c   1.000
_cell.angle_alpha   90.00
_cell.angle_beta   90.00
_cell.angle_gamma   90.00
#
_symmetry.space_group_name_H-M   'P 1'
#
loop_
_entity.id
_entity.type
_entity.pdbx_description
1 polymer ?
#
loop_
_entity_poly.entity_id
_entity_poly.type
_entity_poly.pdbx_seq_one_letter_code
_entity_poly.pdbx_strand_id
1 'polypeptide(L)'
;MRRQGNRISILVMAGGLGRRFGGAGKIFTEVCGKRLIERVLEAVSKLGEIYIAVSPHTKAYSEDLCRIYRCIETRGKGYPWDLSEALSKLEKPVLVLPADLPFITSDAIESFLSKAFEVGKPVVTLRVCREGSCKPIGISLIAGDGSSWANIDYQYSEVFMDIDTVEDLIRAGEICGSTAAR
;
A
#
# COMPACT_ATOMS: atom_id res chain seq x y z
N MET A 1 19.06 -7.38 23.84
CA MET A 1 19.74 -7.09 22.56
C MET A 1 18.77 -6.32 21.67
N ARG A 2 18.96 -5.01 21.52
CA ARG A 2 18.19 -4.20 20.58
C ARG A 2 18.74 -4.51 19.19
N ARG A 3 17.96 -5.15 18.31
CA ARG A 3 18.29 -5.13 16.87
C ARG A 3 18.38 -3.66 16.48
N GLN A 4 19.53 -3.21 15.96
CA GLN A 4 19.59 -1.97 15.20
C GLN A 4 18.54 -2.12 14.09
N GLY A 5 17.39 -1.47 14.27
CA GLY A 5 16.29 -1.57 13.31
C GLY A 5 16.78 -0.89 12.04
N ASN A 6 17.04 -1.66 11.00
CA ASN A 6 17.18 -1.11 9.66
C ASN A 6 15.93 -0.27 9.41
N ARG A 7 16.11 1.05 9.30
CA ARG A 7 15.03 2.00 9.04
C ARG A 7 14.52 1.68 7.63
N ILE A 8 13.30 1.15 7.53
CA ILE A 8 12.68 0.86 6.23
C ILE A 8 12.00 2.12 5.70
N SER A 9 12.17 2.40 4.41
CA SER A 9 11.39 3.43 3.72
C SER A 9 10.04 2.83 3.35
N ILE A 10 8.96 3.57 3.55
CA ILE A 10 7.61 3.12 3.23
C ILE A 10 7.07 4.00 2.13
N LEU A 11 6.74 3.41 0.99
CA LEU A 11 6.21 4.09 -0.17
C LEU A 11 4.74 3.71 -0.36
N VAL A 12 3.84 4.65 -0.11
CA VAL A 12 2.41 4.50 -0.43
C VAL A 12 2.14 5.12 -1.80
N MET A 13 1.68 4.30 -2.74
CA MET A 13 1.39 4.71 -4.12
C MET A 13 -0.01 5.35 -4.20
N ALA A 14 -0.04 6.67 -4.36
CA ALA A 14 -1.25 7.50 -4.32
C ALA A 14 -1.36 8.46 -5.53
N GLY A 15 -0.70 8.13 -6.65
CA GLY A 15 -0.65 8.96 -7.88
C GLY A 15 -1.59 8.50 -9.00
N GLY A 16 -2.37 7.44 -8.76
CA GLY A 16 -3.18 6.78 -9.78
C GLY A 16 -4.42 7.56 -10.22
N LEU A 17 -4.87 7.32 -11.44
CA LEU A 17 -6.08 7.93 -12.02
C LEU A 17 -7.41 7.31 -11.53
N GLY A 18 -7.37 6.18 -10.83
CA GLY A 18 -8.59 5.46 -10.45
C GLY A 18 -9.48 5.09 -11.64
N ARG A 19 -8.88 4.72 -12.79
CA ARG A 19 -9.58 4.58 -14.08
C ARG A 19 -10.74 3.57 -14.07
N ARG A 20 -10.68 2.57 -13.19
CA ARG A 20 -11.74 1.57 -13.02
C ARG A 20 -12.97 2.18 -12.37
N PHE A 21 -12.77 2.97 -11.31
CA PHE A 21 -13.83 3.55 -10.52
C PHE A 21 -13.30 4.68 -9.61
N GLY A 22 -14.13 5.69 -9.34
CA GLY A 22 -13.89 6.74 -8.34
C GLY A 22 -12.87 7.82 -8.71
N GLY A 23 -12.16 7.67 -9.85
CA GLY A 23 -11.20 8.66 -10.33
C GLY A 23 -10.02 8.87 -9.38
N ALA A 24 -9.26 9.94 -9.61
CA ALA A 24 -8.07 10.27 -8.81
C ALA A 24 -8.38 10.54 -7.33
N GLY A 25 -9.62 10.90 -6.99
CA GLY A 25 -10.08 11.15 -5.63
C GLY A 25 -10.39 9.91 -4.80
N LYS A 26 -10.53 8.73 -5.41
CA LYS A 26 -11.03 7.50 -4.74
C LYS A 26 -10.33 7.17 -3.43
N ILE A 27 -8.99 7.19 -3.42
CA ILE A 27 -8.19 6.82 -2.24
C ILE A 27 -8.29 7.88 -1.12
N PHE A 28 -8.82 9.05 -1.44
CA PHE A 28 -9.11 10.16 -0.52
C PHE A 28 -10.59 10.19 -0.11
N THR A 29 -11.42 9.28 -0.63
CA THR A 29 -12.81 9.11 -0.20
C THR A 29 -12.86 8.38 1.15
N GLU A 30 -13.81 8.78 1.99
CA GLU A 30 -14.04 8.14 3.28
C GLU A 30 -14.78 6.82 3.15
N VAL A 31 -14.23 5.79 3.81
CA VAL A 31 -14.89 4.51 4.05
C VAL A 31 -14.84 4.26 5.54
N CYS A 32 -16.04 4.12 6.12
CA CYS A 32 -16.23 3.94 7.56
C CYS A 32 -15.62 5.08 8.39
N GLY A 33 -15.85 6.33 7.97
CA GLY A 33 -15.46 7.55 8.67
C GLY A 33 -13.96 7.90 8.60
N LYS A 34 -13.20 7.31 7.66
CA LYS A 34 -11.78 7.62 7.43
C LYS A 34 -11.39 7.41 5.98
N ARG A 35 -10.47 8.22 5.44
CA ARG A 35 -10.00 8.06 4.05
C ARG A 35 -9.25 6.74 3.89
N LEU A 36 -9.37 6.09 2.74
CA LEU A 36 -8.69 4.81 2.47
C LEU A 36 -7.17 4.90 2.71
N ILE A 37 -6.54 5.95 2.19
CA ILE A 37 -5.10 6.18 2.36
C ILE A 37 -4.69 6.33 3.84
N GLU A 38 -5.50 6.99 4.66
CA GLU A 38 -5.19 7.21 6.08
C GLU A 38 -5.15 5.89 6.86
N ARG A 39 -6.01 4.92 6.50
CA ARG A 39 -5.99 3.58 7.11
C ARG A 39 -4.68 2.84 6.82
N VAL A 40 -4.20 2.93 5.58
CA VAL A 40 -2.90 2.36 5.18
C VAL A 40 -1.76 3.05 5.92
N LEU A 41 -1.78 4.39 5.99
CA LEU A 41 -0.75 5.18 6.69
C LEU A 41 -0.69 4.84 8.19
N GLU A 42 -1.85 4.64 8.84
CA GLU A 42 -1.93 4.23 10.24
C GLU A 42 -1.34 2.84 10.48
N ALA A 43 -1.67 1.87 9.62
CA ALA A 43 -1.19 0.49 9.72
C ALA A 43 0.35 0.40 9.70
N VAL A 44 1.02 1.37 9.09
CA VAL A 44 2.49 1.37 8.91
C VAL A 44 3.22 2.50 9.62
N SER A 45 2.50 3.32 10.38
CA SER A 45 3.00 4.52 11.08
C SER A 45 4.20 4.27 12.01
N LYS A 46 4.33 3.05 12.55
CA LYS A 46 5.41 2.67 13.48
C LYS A 46 6.55 1.89 12.83
N LEU A 47 6.45 1.58 11.54
CA LEU A 47 7.38 0.69 10.85
C LEU A 47 8.60 1.42 10.29
N GLY A 48 8.45 2.68 9.88
CA GLY A 48 9.51 3.38 9.14
C GLY A 48 9.16 4.81 8.74
N GLU A 49 9.99 5.41 7.89
CA GLU A 49 9.71 6.74 7.34
C GLU A 49 8.76 6.62 6.14
N ILE A 50 7.65 7.37 6.18
CA ILE A 50 6.59 7.28 5.20
C ILE A 50 6.76 8.33 4.11
N TYR A 51 6.66 7.86 2.87
CA TYR A 51 6.64 8.62 1.64
C TYR A 51 5.36 8.32 0.86
N ILE A 52 4.71 9.36 0.35
CA ILE A 52 3.50 9.23 -0.46
C ILE A 52 3.83 9.63 -1.89
N ALA A 53 3.78 8.68 -2.84
CA ALA A 53 3.93 9.00 -4.25
C ALA A 53 2.62 9.59 -4.78
N VAL A 54 2.64 10.87 -5.14
CA VAL A 54 1.53 11.61 -5.73
C VAL A 54 1.83 11.95 -7.19
N SER A 55 0.82 12.38 -7.93
CA SER A 55 1.01 12.86 -9.31
C SER A 55 0.16 14.10 -9.56
N PRO A 56 0.32 14.79 -10.71
CA PRO A 56 -0.57 15.89 -11.09
C PRO A 56 -2.06 15.51 -11.04
N HIS A 57 -2.40 14.22 -11.21
CA HIS A 57 -3.76 13.72 -11.15
C HIS A 57 -4.35 13.77 -9.73
N THR A 58 -3.53 13.59 -8.69
CA THR A 58 -3.97 13.51 -7.29
C THR A 58 -3.57 14.72 -6.45
N LYS A 59 -2.93 15.72 -7.06
CA LYS A 59 -2.43 16.92 -6.39
C LYS A 59 -3.48 17.65 -5.56
N ALA A 60 -4.67 17.88 -6.14
CA ALA A 60 -5.77 18.58 -5.46
C ALA A 60 -6.30 17.86 -4.20
N TYR A 61 -6.05 16.55 -4.08
CA TYR A 61 -6.55 15.74 -2.96
C TYR A 61 -5.49 15.47 -1.89
N SER A 62 -4.22 15.72 -2.18
CA SER A 62 -3.09 15.30 -1.34
C SER A 62 -2.41 16.43 -0.58
N GLU A 63 -2.82 17.69 -0.78
CA GLU A 63 -2.16 18.85 -0.19
C GLU A 63 -2.09 18.80 1.34
N ASP A 64 -3.14 18.34 2.01
CA ASP A 64 -3.19 18.22 3.47
C ASP A 64 -2.27 17.10 3.97
N LEU A 65 -2.28 15.93 3.32
CA LEU A 65 -1.36 14.83 3.62
C LEU A 65 0.10 15.23 3.38
N CYS A 66 0.40 15.98 2.32
CA CYS A 66 1.76 16.44 2.02
C CYS A 66 2.28 17.51 3.00
N ARG A 67 1.44 18.07 3.87
CA ARG A 67 1.87 18.91 5.00
C ARG A 67 2.32 18.08 6.20
N ILE A 68 1.88 16.82 6.29
CA ILE A 68 2.13 15.91 7.42
C ILE A 68 3.21 14.88 7.04
N TYR A 69 3.16 14.37 5.81
CA TYR A 69 4.04 13.33 5.29
C TYR A 69 4.91 13.85 4.15
N ARG A 70 6.02 13.15 3.87
CA ARG A 70 6.85 13.46 2.71
C ARG A 70 6.18 12.97 1.44
N CYS A 71 5.78 13.88 0.58
CA CYS A 71 5.26 13.52 -0.75
C CYS A 71 6.38 13.50 -1.79
N ILE A 72 6.38 12.46 -2.62
CA ILE A 72 7.17 12.39 -3.85
C ILE A 72 6.24 12.67 -5.01
N GLU A 73 6.43 13.80 -5.69
CA GLU A 73 5.73 14.07 -6.94
C GLU A 73 6.35 13.21 -8.06
N THR A 74 5.47 12.48 -8.75
CA THR A 74 5.77 11.66 -9.93
C THR A 74 5.07 12.22 -11.16
N ARG A 75 5.48 11.80 -12.35
CA ARG A 75 4.89 12.32 -13.61
C ARG A 75 3.48 11.83 -13.94
N GLY A 76 2.96 10.83 -13.23
CA GLY A 76 1.63 10.28 -13.48
C GLY A 76 1.54 9.53 -14.82
N LYS A 77 2.64 8.89 -15.24
CA LYS A 77 2.74 8.16 -16.52
C LYS A 77 2.26 6.71 -16.42
N GLY A 78 1.74 6.32 -15.26
CA GLY A 78 1.24 4.98 -14.98
C GLY A 78 2.14 4.24 -13.99
N TYR A 79 1.57 3.21 -13.37
CA TYR A 79 2.15 2.56 -12.19
C TYR A 79 3.63 2.17 -12.33
N PRO A 80 4.09 1.49 -13.40
CA PRO A 80 5.51 1.10 -13.48
C PRO A 80 6.47 2.29 -13.53
N TRP A 81 6.09 3.36 -14.24
CA TRP A 81 6.91 4.56 -14.38
C TRP A 81 6.95 5.36 -13.08
N ASP A 82 5.78 5.56 -12.46
CA ASP A 82 5.67 6.33 -11.23
C ASP A 82 6.35 5.59 -10.06
N LEU A 83 6.24 4.25 -10.02
CA LEU A 83 6.96 3.42 -9.04
C LEU A 83 8.48 3.55 -9.22
N SER A 84 8.98 3.44 -10.46
CA SER A 84 10.42 3.59 -10.73
C SER A 84 10.93 4.98 -10.38
N GLU A 85 10.16 6.03 -10.68
CA GLU A 85 10.52 7.40 -10.35
C GLU A 85 10.59 7.60 -8.82
N ALA A 86 9.61 7.08 -8.08
CA ALA A 86 9.59 7.17 -6.63
C ALA A 86 10.73 6.38 -5.98
N LEU A 87 10.96 5.14 -6.41
CA LEU A 87 12.04 4.30 -5.88
C LEU A 87 13.43 4.89 -6.12
N SER A 88 13.63 5.65 -7.21
CA SER A 88 14.92 6.32 -7.48
C SER A 88 15.28 7.40 -6.46
N LYS A 89 14.31 7.85 -5.65
CA LYS A 89 14.46 8.90 -4.63
C LYS A 89 14.55 8.33 -3.20
N LEU A 90 14.52 7.01 -3.05
CA LEU A 90 14.44 6.33 -1.75
C LEU A 90 15.61 5.38 -1.52
N GLU A 91 16.04 5.30 -0.27
CA GLU A 91 17.01 4.30 0.16
C GLU A 91 16.32 2.98 0.49
N LYS A 92 16.94 1.89 0.04
CA LYS A 92 16.46 0.52 0.29
C LYS A 92 16.84 0.07 1.71
N PRO A 93 16.04 -0.82 2.34
CA PRO A 93 14.84 -1.46 1.79
C PRO A 93 13.63 -0.51 1.72
N VAL A 94 12.79 -0.71 0.70
CA VAL A 94 11.52 0.02 0.53
C VAL A 94 10.33 -0.94 0.60
N LEU A 95 9.41 -0.72 1.54
CA LEU A 95 8.08 -1.34 1.53
C LEU A 95 7.16 -0.51 0.63
N VAL A 96 6.66 -1.09 -0.44
CA VAL A 96 5.69 -0.49 -1.35
C VAL A 96 4.30 -0.98 -0.98
N LEU A 97 3.35 -0.05 -0.88
CA LEU A 97 1.94 -0.31 -0.55
C LEU A 97 1.04 0.45 -1.52
N PRO A 98 -0.12 -0.10 -1.89
CA PRO A 98 -1.18 0.68 -2.51
C PRO A 98 -1.93 1.50 -1.43
N ALA A 99 -2.72 2.48 -1.84
CA ALA A 99 -3.48 3.34 -0.94
C ALA A 99 -4.94 2.91 -0.71
N ASP A 100 -5.37 1.78 -1.29
CA ASP A 100 -6.77 1.32 -1.35
C ASP A 100 -7.01 0.01 -0.59
N LEU A 101 -6.22 -0.28 0.43
CA LEU A 101 -6.39 -1.42 1.34
C LEU A 101 -7.00 -0.97 2.70
N PRO A 102 -8.32 -0.77 2.81
CA PRO A 102 -8.95 -0.19 4.01
C PRO A 102 -8.75 -1.00 5.30
N PHE A 103 -8.53 -2.31 5.21
CA PHE A 103 -8.48 -3.18 6.38
C PHE A 103 -7.09 -3.75 6.67
N ILE A 104 -6.06 -3.26 5.97
CA ILE A 104 -4.69 -3.71 6.21
C ILE A 104 -4.27 -3.37 7.64
N THR A 105 -3.59 -4.31 8.30
CA THR A 105 -3.15 -4.17 9.69
C THR A 105 -1.64 -4.16 9.80
N SER A 106 -1.11 -3.58 10.88
CA SER A 106 0.32 -3.65 11.21
C SER A 106 0.81 -5.09 11.24
N ASP A 107 0.05 -5.98 11.87
CA ASP A 107 0.43 -7.38 12.05
C ASP A 107 0.55 -8.13 10.72
N ALA A 108 -0.34 -7.85 9.77
CA ALA A 108 -0.26 -8.42 8.42
C ALA A 108 0.98 -7.94 7.67
N ILE A 109 1.30 -6.64 7.77
CA ILE A 109 2.49 -6.06 7.16
C ILE A 109 3.78 -6.57 7.81
N GLU A 110 3.84 -6.64 9.14
CA GLU A 110 4.98 -7.16 9.88
C GLU A 110 5.21 -8.65 9.57
N SER A 111 4.14 -9.45 9.50
CA SER A 111 4.20 -10.86 9.08
C SER A 111 4.77 -11.00 7.67
N PHE A 112 4.33 -10.15 6.73
CA PHE A 112 4.89 -10.12 5.38
C PHE A 112 6.37 -9.73 5.38
N LEU A 113 6.74 -8.65 6.06
CA LEU A 113 8.13 -8.19 6.14
C LEU A 113 9.06 -9.25 6.72
N SER A 114 8.65 -9.92 7.80
CA SER A 114 9.44 -11.00 8.41
C SER A 114 9.77 -12.09 7.39
N LYS A 115 8.74 -12.62 6.71
CA LYS A 115 8.92 -13.64 5.67
C LYS A 115 9.71 -13.13 4.47
N ALA A 116 9.50 -11.88 4.06
CA ALA A 116 10.19 -11.29 2.92
C ALA A 116 11.69 -11.13 3.16
N PHE A 117 12.09 -10.73 4.38
CA PHE A 117 13.50 -10.68 4.75
C PHE A 117 14.13 -12.08 4.86
N GLU A 118 13.40 -13.08 5.33
CA GLU A 118 13.87 -14.48 5.36
C GLU A 118 14.12 -15.05 3.95
N VAL A 119 13.25 -14.70 2.99
CA VAL A 119 13.37 -15.11 1.59
C VAL A 119 14.64 -14.55 0.93
N GLY A 120 15.12 -13.39 1.37
CA GLY A 120 16.40 -12.82 0.94
C GLY A 120 16.52 -12.48 -0.54
N LYS A 121 15.39 -12.19 -1.22
CA LYS A 121 15.39 -11.75 -2.62
C LYS A 121 15.34 -10.22 -2.74
N PRO A 122 15.94 -9.62 -3.78
CA PRO A 122 15.88 -8.18 -4.06
C PRO A 122 14.45 -7.62 -4.16
N VAL A 123 13.52 -8.41 -4.69
CA VAL A 123 12.10 -8.07 -4.77
C VAL A 123 11.28 -9.23 -4.23
N VAL A 124 10.41 -8.94 -3.26
CA VAL A 124 9.43 -9.91 -2.74
C VAL A 124 8.04 -9.29 -2.82
N THR A 125 7.08 -9.99 -3.40
CA THR A 125 5.71 -9.50 -3.59
C THR A 125 4.72 -10.34 -2.82
N LEU A 126 3.80 -9.69 -2.12
CA LEU A 126 2.66 -10.37 -1.51
C LEU A 126 1.61 -10.65 -2.58
N ARG A 127 1.15 -11.89 -2.64
CA ARG A 127 -0.03 -12.28 -3.42
C ARG A 127 -1.13 -12.78 -2.51
N VAL A 128 -2.36 -12.50 -2.90
CA VAL A 128 -3.56 -12.98 -2.24
C VAL A 128 -4.22 -14.03 -3.09
N CYS A 129 -4.49 -15.18 -2.48
CA CYS A 129 -5.08 -16.35 -3.10
C CYS A 129 -6.57 -16.42 -2.81
N ARG A 130 -7.39 -16.51 -3.86
CA ARG A 130 -8.83 -16.71 -3.80
C ARG A 130 -9.24 -17.68 -4.91
N GLU A 131 -10.05 -18.68 -4.54
CA GLU A 131 -10.64 -19.65 -5.48
C GLU A 131 -9.58 -20.32 -6.38
N GLY A 132 -8.44 -20.68 -5.78
CA GLY A 132 -7.34 -21.36 -6.49
C GLY A 132 -6.44 -20.45 -7.34
N SER A 133 -6.67 -19.13 -7.36
CA SER A 133 -5.84 -18.17 -8.08
C SER A 133 -5.18 -17.17 -7.12
N CYS A 134 -3.89 -16.87 -7.33
CA CYS A 134 -3.14 -15.92 -6.50
C CYS A 134 -2.71 -14.70 -7.31
N LYS A 135 -3.03 -13.50 -6.83
CA LYS A 135 -2.74 -12.24 -7.53
C LYS A 135 -1.99 -11.25 -6.63
N PRO A 136 -1.05 -10.46 -7.16
CA PRO A 136 -0.43 -9.38 -6.41
C PRO A 136 -1.47 -8.29 -6.11
N ILE A 137 -1.43 -7.74 -4.89
CA ILE A 137 -2.30 -6.64 -4.45
C ILE A 137 -1.52 -5.33 -4.25
N GLY A 138 -0.34 -5.21 -4.85
CA GLY A 138 0.48 -3.99 -4.77
C GLY A 138 1.36 -3.85 -3.52
N ILE A 139 1.42 -4.87 -2.65
CA ILE A 139 2.36 -4.91 -1.52
C ILE A 139 3.66 -5.62 -1.94
N SER A 140 4.79 -4.93 -1.85
CA SER A 140 6.10 -5.49 -2.18
C SER A 140 7.21 -4.94 -1.30
N LEU A 141 8.21 -5.77 -1.00
CA LEU A 141 9.49 -5.35 -0.43
C LEU A 141 10.54 -5.24 -1.54
N ILE A 142 11.11 -4.06 -1.71
CA ILE A 142 12.26 -3.79 -2.57
C ILE A 142 13.50 -3.73 -1.67
N ALA A 143 14.15 -4.88 -1.47
CA ALA A 143 15.25 -5.05 -0.52
C ALA A 143 16.63 -4.70 -1.10
N GLY A 144 16.81 -4.76 -2.42
CA GLY A 144 18.12 -4.56 -3.04
C GLY A 144 18.06 -4.28 -4.54
N ASP A 145 19.22 -4.19 -5.17
CA ASP A 145 19.37 -4.16 -6.62
C ASP A 145 19.41 -5.60 -7.16
N GLY A 146 18.71 -5.86 -8.26
CA GLY A 146 18.69 -7.17 -8.90
C GLY A 146 17.35 -7.51 -9.54
N SER A 147 17.37 -8.52 -10.41
CA SER A 147 16.20 -8.96 -11.18
C SER A 147 15.48 -10.17 -10.58
N SER A 148 16.08 -10.84 -9.59
CA SER A 148 15.46 -12.02 -8.98
C SER A 148 14.29 -11.60 -8.07
N TRP A 149 13.16 -12.29 -8.22
CA TRP A 149 11.95 -12.01 -7.46
C TRP A 149 11.47 -13.26 -6.70
N ALA A 150 10.70 -13.07 -5.64
CA ALA A 150 9.90 -14.12 -5.01
C ALA A 150 8.49 -13.62 -4.70
N ASN A 151 7.55 -14.55 -4.55
CA ASN A 151 6.19 -14.27 -4.12
C ASN A 151 5.93 -14.94 -2.77
N ILE A 152 5.18 -14.28 -1.90
CA ILE A 152 4.63 -14.87 -0.67
C ILE A 152 3.12 -14.86 -0.79
N ASP A 153 2.53 -16.05 -0.68
CA ASP A 153 1.10 -16.26 -0.88
C ASP A 153 0.37 -16.24 0.46
N TYR A 154 -0.69 -15.45 0.52
CA TYR A 154 -1.64 -15.37 1.62
C TYR A 154 -3.01 -15.79 1.14
N GLN A 155 -3.77 -16.52 1.97
CA GLN A 155 -5.18 -16.75 1.66
C GLN A 155 -5.97 -15.46 1.85
N TYR A 156 -6.98 -15.24 1.01
CA TYR A 156 -7.83 -14.08 1.12
C TYR A 156 -8.49 -13.99 2.51
N SER A 157 -8.42 -12.81 3.08
CA SER A 157 -9.20 -12.37 4.23
C SER A 157 -9.52 -10.89 4.04
N GLU A 158 -10.46 -10.35 4.81
CA GLU A 158 -10.87 -8.94 4.70
C GLU A 158 -9.69 -7.97 4.88
N VAL A 159 -8.67 -8.35 5.66
CA VAL A 159 -7.43 -7.58 5.85
C VAL A 159 -6.71 -7.24 4.54
N PHE A 160 -6.84 -8.11 3.53
CA PHE A 160 -6.21 -7.93 2.22
C PHE A 160 -7.19 -7.48 1.13
N MET A 161 -8.38 -7.02 1.51
CA MET A 161 -9.35 -6.47 0.56
C MET A 161 -8.82 -5.14 0.01
N ASP A 162 -8.70 -5.06 -1.31
CA ASP A 162 -8.55 -3.81 -2.06
C ASP A 162 -9.93 -3.28 -2.47
N ILE A 163 -10.06 -1.96 -2.51
CA ILE A 163 -11.19 -1.33 -3.16
C ILE A 163 -10.81 -1.15 -4.61
N ASP A 164 -11.55 -1.72 -5.55
CA ASP A 164 -11.35 -1.53 -6.99
C ASP A 164 -12.61 -1.06 -7.73
N THR A 165 -13.76 -1.42 -7.20
CA THR A 165 -15.10 -1.22 -7.76
C THR A 165 -16.05 -0.56 -6.75
N VAL A 166 -17.28 -0.25 -7.20
CA VAL A 166 -18.35 0.24 -6.30
C VAL A 166 -18.75 -0.86 -5.34
N GLU A 167 -18.82 -2.09 -5.82
CA GLU A 167 -19.19 -3.28 -5.06
C GLU A 167 -18.23 -3.50 -3.89
N ASP A 168 -16.93 -3.25 -4.09
CA ASP A 168 -15.95 -3.30 -3.01
C ASP A 168 -16.20 -2.21 -1.96
N LEU A 169 -16.58 -0.99 -2.37
CA LEU A 169 -16.92 0.06 -1.42
C LEU A 169 -18.15 -0.30 -0.56
N ILE A 170 -19.19 -0.85 -1.19
CA ILE A 170 -20.41 -1.29 -0.49
C ILE A 170 -20.04 -2.37 0.52
N ARG A 171 -19.31 -3.39 0.08
CA ARG A 171 -18.85 -4.48 0.94
C ARG A 171 -17.98 -3.98 2.10
N ALA A 172 -17.08 -3.01 1.85
CA ALA A 172 -16.29 -2.42 2.91
C ALA A 172 -17.16 -1.69 3.95
N GLY A 173 -18.20 -0.98 3.50
CA GLY A 173 -19.20 -0.38 4.39
C GLY A 173 -19.92 -1.41 5.26
N GLU A 174 -20.33 -2.55 4.69
CA GLU A 174 -20.98 -3.65 5.42
C GLU A 174 -20.07 -4.27 6.50
N ILE A 175 -18.80 -4.52 6.17
CA ILE A 175 -17.79 -5.04 7.11
C ILE A 175 -17.69 -4.12 8.33
N CYS A 176 -17.61 -2.81 8.11
CA CYS A 176 -17.57 -1.84 9.20
C CYS A 176 -18.85 -1.80 10.02
N GLY A 177 -20.02 -1.86 9.38
CA GLY A 177 -21.30 -1.92 10.09
C GLY A 177 -21.42 -3.15 10.98
N SER A 178 -20.91 -4.30 10.53
CA SER A 178 -20.89 -5.54 11.32
C SER A 178 -19.91 -5.49 12.50
N THR A 179 -18.83 -4.72 12.37
CA THR A 179 -17.81 -4.55 13.41
C THR A 179 -18.23 -3.53 14.46
N ALA A 180 -18.96 -2.47 14.08
CA ALA A 180 -19.50 -1.47 14.99
C ALA A 180 -20.69 -1.97 15.84
N ALA A 181 -21.32 -3.07 15.43
CA ALA A 181 -22.41 -3.73 16.15
C ALA A 181 -21.93 -4.79 17.17
N ARG A 182 -20.61 -4.96 17.34
CA ARG A 182 -19.98 -5.85 18.33
C ARG A 182 -19.33 -5.03 19.44
#